data_AF-A0A0P4US21-F1
#
_entry.id   AF-A0A0P4US21-F1
#
_cell.length_a   1.000
_cell.length_b   1.000
_cell.length_c   1.000
_cell.angle_alpha   90.00
_cell.angle_beta   90.00
_cell.angle_gamma   90.00
#
_symmetry.space_group_name_H-M   'P 1'
#
loop_
_entity.id
_entity.type
_entity.pdbx_description
1 polymer ?
#
loop_
_entity_poly.entity_id
_entity_poly.type
_entity_poly.pdbx_seq_one_letter_code
_entity_poly.pdbx_strand_id
1 'polypeptide(L)'
;MRRDPIFYQMFQRSPSLLFDLIGERPTNAIDYRFDSVAVKEPKFEIDGVFLPPESEPGIVYFCEVQFQKDPELYERLFGESLLYFYRNSSRFSDWQAVVIYPSRSAEQGVSASIVTERRTSPSNLLR
;
A
#
# COMPACT_ATOMS: atom_id res chain seq x y z
N MET A 1 -2.96 15.66 2.11
CA MET A 1 -1.51 15.49 2.34
C MET A 1 -0.75 16.30 1.31
N ARG A 2 0.50 16.69 1.60
CA ARG A 2 1.38 17.34 0.63
C ARG A 2 2.43 16.31 0.21
N ARG A 3 2.35 15.83 -1.03
CA ARG A 3 3.37 14.96 -1.64
C ARG A 3 4.75 15.58 -1.51
N ASP A 4 5.72 14.81 -1.05
CA ASP A 4 7.13 15.20 -1.16
C ASP A 4 7.63 14.93 -2.59
N PRO A 5 8.01 15.95 -3.37
CA PRO A 5 8.42 15.77 -4.75
C PRO A 5 9.65 14.87 -4.92
N ILE A 6 10.51 14.75 -3.90
CA ILE A 6 11.74 13.96 -3.97
C ILE A 6 11.41 12.47 -3.94
N PHE A 7 10.57 12.02 -3.01
CA PHE A 7 10.17 10.61 -2.90
C PHE A 7 9.37 10.17 -4.13
N TYR A 8 8.48 11.03 -4.61
CA TYR A 8 7.76 10.76 -5.84
C TYR A 8 8.70 10.55 -7.02
N GLN A 9 9.68 11.45 -7.23
CA GLN A 9 10.66 11.30 -8.31
C GLN A 9 11.56 10.07 -8.12
N MET A 10 11.92 9.74 -6.88
CA MET A 10 12.75 8.59 -6.55
C MET A 10 12.05 7.28 -6.92
N PHE A 11 10.81 7.09 -6.47
CA PHE A 11 10.03 5.89 -6.79
C PHE A 11 9.61 5.83 -8.25
N GLN A 12 9.34 6.97 -8.89
CA GLN A 12 9.08 7.01 -10.34
C GLN A 12 10.29 6.53 -11.16
N ARG A 13 11.52 6.81 -10.70
CA ARG A 13 12.75 6.36 -11.39
C ARG A 13 13.15 4.93 -11.04
N SER A 14 12.89 4.49 -9.81
CA SER A 14 13.30 3.18 -9.33
C SER A 14 12.26 2.60 -8.36
N PRO A 15 11.17 2.01 -8.87
CA PRO A 15 10.11 1.42 -8.03
C PRO A 15 10.64 0.31 -7.10
N SER A 16 11.67 -0.41 -7.54
CA SER A 16 12.29 -1.50 -6.78
C SER A 16 12.86 -1.09 -5.43
N LEU A 17 13.13 0.20 -5.21
CA LEU A 17 13.62 0.74 -3.94
C LEU A 17 12.66 0.47 -2.77
N LEU A 18 11.35 0.36 -3.04
CA LEU A 18 10.39 -0.01 -2.00
C LEU A 18 10.76 -1.35 -1.35
N PHE A 19 11.10 -2.34 -2.16
CA PHE A 19 11.41 -3.70 -1.71
C PHE A 19 12.72 -3.76 -0.93
N ASP A 20 13.67 -2.92 -1.28
CA ASP A 20 14.92 -2.78 -0.53
C ASP A 20 14.67 -2.15 0.84
N LEU A 21 13.69 -1.24 0.96
CA LEU A 21 13.31 -0.60 2.23
C LEU A 21 12.52 -1.53 3.16
N ILE A 22 11.59 -2.33 2.62
CA ILE A 22 10.76 -3.23 3.44
C ILE A 22 11.44 -4.58 3.73
N GLY A 23 12.54 -4.90 3.05
CA GLY A 23 13.30 -6.15 3.23
C GLY A 23 12.64 -7.40 2.65
N GLU A 24 11.46 -7.25 2.06
CA GLU A 24 10.71 -8.30 1.38
C GLU A 24 10.72 -8.01 -0.12
N ARG A 25 11.50 -8.80 -0.87
CA ARG A 25 11.68 -8.62 -2.32
C ARG A 25 11.00 -9.75 -3.08
N PRO A 26 9.87 -9.51 -3.76
CA PRO A 26 9.29 -10.51 -4.64
C PRO A 26 10.22 -10.77 -5.83
N THR A 27 10.15 -11.97 -6.42
CA THR A 27 11.00 -12.36 -7.55
C THR A 27 10.86 -11.45 -8.77
N ASN A 28 9.68 -10.87 -8.97
CA ASN A 28 9.34 -9.94 -10.04
C ASN A 28 9.48 -8.46 -9.63
N ALA A 29 10.19 -8.14 -8.53
CA ALA A 29 10.36 -6.78 -8.00
C ALA A 29 10.85 -5.74 -9.03
N ILE A 30 11.63 -6.16 -10.02
CA ILE A 30 12.17 -5.27 -11.07
C ILE A 30 11.10 -4.81 -12.06
N ASP A 31 10.03 -5.59 -12.20
CA ASP A 31 8.96 -5.38 -13.18
C ASP A 31 7.78 -4.60 -12.58
N TYR A 32 7.88 -4.19 -11.31
CA TYR A 32 6.89 -3.34 -10.65
C TYR A 32 6.92 -1.92 -11.21
N ARG A 33 5.72 -1.34 -11.37
CA ARG A 33 5.54 0.04 -11.81
C ARG A 33 5.05 0.90 -10.66
N PHE A 34 5.60 2.11 -10.53
CA PHE A 34 5.09 3.14 -9.64
C PHE A 34 4.06 4.02 -10.34
N ASP A 35 2.96 4.31 -9.66
CA ASP A 35 1.87 5.16 -10.11
C ASP A 35 1.32 6.02 -8.96
N SER A 36 0.55 7.05 -9.28
CA SER A 36 -0.28 7.77 -8.32
C SER A 36 -1.69 7.93 -8.87
N VAL A 37 -2.66 7.60 -8.03
CA VAL A 37 -4.03 7.44 -8.46
C VAL A 37 -4.90 8.50 -7.80
N ALA A 38 -5.56 9.31 -8.63
CA ALA A 38 -6.66 10.16 -8.21
C ALA A 38 -7.99 9.49 -8.57
N VAL A 39 -8.81 9.23 -7.56
CA VAL A 39 -10.16 8.71 -7.74
C VAL A 39 -11.16 9.83 -7.49
N LYS A 40 -12.10 10.00 -8.42
CA LYS A 40 -13.00 11.16 -8.45
C LYS A 40 -14.13 11.09 -7.42
N GLU A 41 -14.69 9.91 -7.17
CA GLU A 41 -15.80 9.72 -6.22
C GLU A 41 -15.68 8.39 -5.45
N PRO A 42 -15.58 8.43 -4.10
CA PRO A 42 -15.19 9.61 -3.29
C PRO A 42 -13.85 10.20 -3.77
N LYS A 43 -13.60 11.48 -3.50
CA LYS A 43 -12.32 12.12 -3.87
C LYS A 43 -11.22 11.58 -2.97
N PHE A 44 -10.38 10.70 -3.49
CA PHE A 44 -9.17 10.25 -2.81
C PHE A 44 -7.98 10.26 -3.76
N GLU A 45 -6.80 10.52 -3.20
CA GLU A 45 -5.54 10.56 -3.92
C GLU A 45 -4.56 9.65 -3.19
N ILE A 46 -4.14 8.58 -3.85
CA ILE A 46 -3.11 7.69 -3.33
C ILE A 46 -1.78 8.13 -3.95
N ASP A 47 -0.85 8.58 -3.11
CA ASP A 47 0.39 9.20 -3.57
C ASP A 47 1.38 8.17 -4.13
N GLY A 48 1.37 6.95 -3.59
CA GLY A 48 2.21 5.86 -4.07
C GLY A 48 1.45 4.55 -4.25
N VAL A 49 1.36 4.09 -5.48
CA VAL A 49 0.82 2.77 -5.84
C VAL A 49 1.87 1.99 -6.62
N PHE A 50 2.28 0.84 -6.11
CA PHE A 50 3.23 -0.05 -6.76
C PHE A 50 2.47 -1.25 -7.32
N LEU A 51 2.40 -1.30 -8.64
CA LEU A 51 1.61 -2.27 -9.38
C LEU A 51 2.49 -3.44 -9.80
N PRO A 52 2.06 -4.70 -9.56
CA PRO A 52 2.74 -5.86 -10.10
C PRO A 52 2.68 -5.88 -11.63
N PRO A 53 3.50 -6.73 -12.29
CA PRO A 53 3.47 -6.91 -13.74
C PRO A 53 2.08 -7.31 -14.24
N GLU A 54 1.67 -6.84 -15.42
CA GLU A 54 0.33 -7.13 -15.95
C GLU A 54 0.15 -8.60 -16.39
N SER A 55 1.25 -9.32 -16.58
CA SER A 55 1.26 -10.73 -17.00
C SER A 55 0.83 -11.70 -15.90
N GLU A 56 0.91 -11.31 -14.62
CA GLU A 56 0.60 -12.18 -13.49
C GLU A 56 -0.01 -11.41 -12.31
N PRO A 57 -1.08 -11.92 -11.67
CA PRO A 57 -1.58 -11.31 -10.45
C PRO A 57 -0.52 -11.32 -9.35
N GLY A 58 -0.29 -10.18 -8.72
CA GLY A 58 0.64 -10.02 -7.60
C GLY A 58 0.08 -9.13 -6.49
N ILE A 59 0.92 -8.85 -5.50
CA ILE A 59 0.59 -7.94 -4.41
C ILE A 59 0.68 -6.50 -4.91
N VAL A 60 -0.39 -5.71 -4.74
CA VAL A 60 -0.32 -4.24 -4.91
C VAL A 60 0.15 -3.60 -3.61
N TYR A 61 1.12 -2.69 -3.68
CA TYR A 61 1.58 -1.94 -2.50
C TYR A 61 1.10 -0.50 -2.57
N PHE A 62 0.51 -0.03 -1.47
CA PHE A 62 0.14 1.37 -1.27
C PHE A 62 1.14 1.99 -0.31
N CYS A 63 1.84 3.03 -0.74
CA CYS A 63 2.92 3.64 0.01
C CYS A 63 2.61 5.09 0.33
N GLU A 64 2.77 5.44 1.60
CA GLU A 64 2.72 6.82 2.07
C GLU A 64 4.03 7.21 2.76
N VAL A 65 4.54 8.40 2.43
CA VAL A 65 5.73 8.96 3.06
C VAL A 65 5.30 10.11 3.96
N GLN A 66 5.44 9.94 5.27
CA GLN A 66 4.88 10.86 6.25
C GLN A 66 5.96 11.52 7.11
N PHE A 67 6.08 12.85 7.00
CA PHE A 67 7.05 13.66 7.74
C PHE A 67 6.49 14.34 8.99
N GLN A 68 5.16 14.37 9.12
CA GLN A 68 4.47 15.11 10.18
C GLN A 68 3.47 14.23 10.90
N LYS A 69 3.10 14.59 12.13
CA LYS A 69 1.99 13.90 12.79
C LYS A 69 0.69 14.17 12.04
N ASP A 70 0.00 13.11 11.71
CA ASP A 70 -1.30 13.11 11.05
C ASP A 70 -2.13 12.00 11.72
N PRO A 71 -3.00 12.38 12.68
CA PRO A 71 -3.80 11.43 13.45
C PRO A 71 -4.74 10.58 12.60
N GLU A 72 -5.06 11.01 11.37
CA GLU A 72 -6.00 10.35 10.46
C GLU A 72 -5.29 9.57 9.35
N LEU A 73 -3.95 9.51 9.38
CA LEU A 73 -3.15 8.88 8.32
C LEU A 73 -3.58 7.44 8.06
N TYR A 74 -3.74 6.65 9.12
CA TYR A 74 -4.05 5.23 8.99
C TYR A 74 -5.48 5.03 8.48
N GLU A 75 -6.44 5.74 9.05
CA GLU A 75 -7.85 5.71 8.64
C GLU A 75 -7.99 6.05 7.16
N ARG A 76 -7.31 7.11 6.70
CA ARG A 76 -7.29 7.50 5.30
C ARG A 76 -6.58 6.45 4.44
N LEU A 77 -5.34 6.07 4.77
CA LEU A 77 -4.55 5.11 4.00
C LEU A 77 -5.31 3.80 3.81
N PHE A 78 -5.88 3.23 4.88
CA PHE A 78 -6.65 2.00 4.79
C PHE A 78 -7.92 2.17 3.96
N GLY A 79 -8.68 3.24 4.17
CA GLY A 79 -9.89 3.52 3.41
C GLY A 79 -9.63 3.62 1.91
N GLU A 80 -8.60 4.38 1.53
CA GLU A 80 -8.23 4.60 0.13
C GLU A 80 -7.64 3.34 -0.51
N SER A 81 -6.72 2.66 0.18
CA SER A 81 -6.10 1.42 -0.27
C SER A 81 -7.12 0.32 -0.50
N LEU A 82 -8.00 0.08 0.48
CA LEU A 82 -9.01 -0.97 0.39
C LEU A 82 -10.04 -0.67 -0.69
N LEU A 83 -10.41 0.59 -0.87
CA LEU A 83 -11.34 0.98 -1.94
C LEU A 83 -10.72 0.80 -3.33
N TYR A 84 -9.45 1.18 -3.50
CA TYR A 84 -8.72 0.93 -4.75
C TYR A 84 -8.60 -0.57 -5.02
N PHE A 85 -8.19 -1.35 -4.01
CA PHE A 85 -8.03 -2.79 -4.12
C PHE A 85 -9.36 -3.47 -4.47
N TYR A 86 -10.45 -3.15 -3.77
CA TYR A 86 -11.79 -3.68 -4.06
C TYR A 86 -12.20 -3.46 -5.52
N ARG A 87 -12.02 -2.24 -6.04
CA ARG A 87 -12.36 -1.88 -7.43
C ARG A 87 -11.50 -2.58 -8.48
N ASN A 88 -10.33 -3.08 -8.10
CA ASN A 88 -9.36 -3.72 -8.99
C ASN A 88 -9.04 -5.17 -8.54
N SER A 89 -9.90 -5.78 -7.74
CA SER A 89 -9.60 -7.04 -7.03
C SER A 89 -9.30 -8.22 -7.96
N SER A 90 -9.76 -8.19 -9.21
CA SER A 90 -9.42 -9.19 -10.23
C SER A 90 -7.98 -9.08 -10.76
N ARG A 91 -7.30 -7.96 -10.53
CA ARG A 91 -5.94 -7.68 -11.03
C ARG A 91 -4.84 -8.09 -10.06
N PHE A 92 -5.18 -8.29 -8.79
CA PHE A 92 -4.21 -8.43 -7.71
C PHE A 92 -4.51 -9.68 -6.89
N SER A 93 -3.47 -10.36 -6.44
CA SER A 93 -3.61 -11.52 -5.54
C SER A 93 -3.78 -11.12 -4.08
N ASP A 94 -3.21 -9.97 -3.70
CA ASP A 94 -3.27 -9.42 -2.34
C ASP A 94 -2.91 -7.91 -2.35
N TRP A 95 -2.93 -7.27 -1.18
CA TRP A 95 -2.51 -5.89 -0.99
C TRP A 95 -1.63 -5.71 0.25
N GLN A 96 -0.78 -4.69 0.25
CA GLN A 96 -0.04 -4.25 1.42
C GLN A 96 0.00 -2.72 1.51
N ALA A 97 -0.08 -2.20 2.73
CA ALA A 97 0.11 -0.78 3.02
C ALA A 97 1.49 -0.57 3.68
N VAL A 98 2.27 0.38 3.15
CA VAL A 98 3.60 0.73 3.61
C VAL A 98 3.61 2.20 4.00
N VAL A 99 4.07 2.50 5.22
CA VAL A 99 4.26 3.89 5.67
C VAL A 99 5.74 4.11 5.99
N ILE A 100 6.33 5.10 5.33
CA ILE A 100 7.74 5.46 5.50
C ILE A 100 7.81 6.74 6.33
N TYR A 101 8.52 6.67 7.45
CA TYR A 101 8.80 7.81 8.32
C TYR A 101 10.28 8.21 8.23
N PRO A 102 10.62 9.51 8.32
CA PRO A 102 12.01 9.96 8.35
C PRO A 102 12.73 9.54 9.64
N SER A 103 11.99 9.27 10.71
CA SER A 103 12.51 8.80 11.99
C SER A 103 11.39 8.16 12.82
N ARG A 104 11.77 7.33 13.81
CA ARG A 104 10.82 6.72 14.75
C ARG A 104 10.01 7.75 15.56
N SER A 105 10.57 8.92 15.86
CA SER A 105 9.85 9.96 16.60
C SER A 105 8.73 10.62 15.80
N ALA A 106 8.77 10.50 14.47
CA ALA A 106 7.74 11.00 13.57
C ALA A 106 6.59 10.00 13.35
N GLU A 107 6.76 8.75 13.80
CA GLU A 107 5.76 7.69 13.70
C GLU A 107 4.44 8.10 14.37
N GLN A 108 3.31 7.78 13.74
CA GLN A 108 2.01 8.10 14.32
C GLN A 108 1.78 7.28 15.61
N GLY A 109 1.10 7.89 16.58
CA GLY A 109 0.61 7.15 17.74
C GLY A 109 -0.44 6.12 17.31
N VAL A 110 -0.46 4.97 17.99
CA VAL A 110 -1.46 3.91 17.70
C VAL A 110 -2.84 4.40 18.14
N SER A 111 -3.69 4.78 17.18
CA SER A 111 -5.12 5.09 17.41
C SER A 111 -6.02 3.94 16.97
N ALA A 112 -5.63 3.18 15.94
CA ALA A 112 -6.46 2.13 15.36
C ALA A 112 -6.01 0.72 15.80
N SER A 113 -6.90 -0.01 16.48
CA SER A 113 -6.76 -1.45 16.69
C SER A 113 -7.48 -2.18 15.57
N ILE A 114 -6.75 -2.74 14.61
CA ILE A 114 -7.34 -3.63 13.60
C ILE A 114 -7.41 -5.03 14.22
N VAL A 115 -8.63 -5.47 14.57
CA VAL A 115 -8.90 -6.86 14.96
C VAL A 115 -9.15 -7.66 13.68
N THR A 116 -8.18 -8.45 13.24
CA THR A 116 -8.39 -9.41 12.14
C THR A 116 -8.73 -10.79 12.70
N GLU A 117 -9.96 -11.25 12.48
CA GLU A 117 -10.36 -12.63 12.74
C GLU A 117 -10.34 -13.41 11.40
N ARG A 118 -9.41 -14.36 11.25
CA ARG A 118 -9.47 -15.29 10.10
C ARG A 118 -10.58 -16.30 10.35
N ARG A 119 -11.73 -16.16 9.69
CA ARG A 119 -12.64 -17.31 9.52
C ARG A 119 -11.93 -18.32 8.64
N THR A 120 -11.42 -19.39 9.22
CA THR A 120 -11.06 -20.60 8.48
C THR A 120 -12.33 -21.16 7.86
N SER A 121 -12.34 -21.30 6.53
CA SER A 121 -13.44 -21.93 5.79
C SER A 121 -13.77 -23.32 6.37
N PRO A 122 -15.06 -23.67 6.57
CA PRO A 122 -15.46 -24.97 7.09
C PRO A 122 -15.39 -26.02 5.96
N SER A 123 -14.19 -26.49 5.62
CA SER A 123 -14.01 -27.56 4.62
C SER A 123 -13.32 -28.82 5.16
N ASN A 124 -13.30 -29.04 6.49
CA ASN A 124 -12.76 -30.26 7.10
C ASN A 124 -13.75 -30.97 8.04
N LEU A 125 -15.01 -31.10 7.64
CA LEU A 125 -15.94 -32.06 8.21
C LEU A 125 -16.58 -32.84 7.08
N LEU A 126 -15.93 -33.95 6.70
CA LEU A 126 -16.49 -35.20 6.15
C LEU A 126 -15.29 -36.05 5.67
N ARG A 127 -14.59 -36.64 6.64
CA ARG A 127 -13.96 -37.95 6.51
C ARG A 127 -14.73 -38.92 7.38
#